data_AF-L7P3B0-F1
#
_entry.id   AF-L7P3B0-F1
#
_cell.length_a   1.000
_cell.length_b   1.000
_cell.length_c   1.000
_cell.angle_alpha   90.00
_cell.angle_beta   90.00
_cell.angle_gamma   90.00
#
_symmetry.space_group_name_H-M   'P 1'
#
loop_
_entity.id
_entity.type
_entity.pdbx_description
1 polymer ?
#
loop_
_entity_poly.entity_id
_entity_poly.type
_entity_poly.pdbx_seq_one_letter_code
_entity_poly.pdbx_strand_id
1 'polypeptide(L)' 'IPSVFWVWRSADFQERESYDMLGISYDNHPRLKRILMPESWIGWPLRKDYITPNFYEIQDAH' A
#
# COMPACT_ATOMS: atom_id res chain seq x y z
N ILE A 1 12.37 -7.20 -2.47
CA ILE A 1 13.48 -6.30 -2.08
C ILE A 1 13.70 -6.53 -0.59
N PRO A 2 14.92 -6.65 -0.07
CA PRO A 2 15.10 -6.88 1.37
C PRO A 2 14.59 -5.70 2.20
N SER A 3 13.82 -5.98 3.25
CA SER A 3 13.40 -5.03 4.27
C SER A 3 14.58 -4.52 5.09
N VAL A 4 14.59 -3.23 5.39
CA VAL A 4 15.55 -2.58 6.30
C VAL A 4 15.03 -2.47 7.74
N PHE A 5 13.87 -3.07 8.05
CA PHE A 5 13.27 -3.09 9.39
C PHE A 5 14.24 -3.56 10.49
N TRP A 6 15.09 -4.55 10.17
CA TRP A 6 16.07 -5.10 11.12
C TRP A 6 17.22 -4.13 11.44
N VAL A 7 17.47 -3.17 10.56
CA VAL A 7 18.46 -2.09 10.77
C VAL A 7 17.79 -0.90 11.46
N TRP A 8 16.65 -0.47 10.92
CA TRP A 8 15.86 0.65 11.44
C TRP A 8 14.42 0.22 11.69
N ARG A 9 14.05 0.04 12.96
CA ARG A 9 12.68 -0.29 13.36
C ARG A 9 11.65 0.77 12.95
N SER A 10 12.08 2.02 12.74
CA SER A 10 11.21 3.10 12.25
C SER A 10 10.72 2.88 10.81
N ALA A 11 11.36 1.99 10.04
CA ALA A 11 10.99 1.69 8.67
C ALA A 11 9.68 0.87 8.54
N ASP A 12 9.15 0.30 9.63
CA ASP A 12 7.93 -0.53 9.64
C ASP A 12 6.77 0.14 8.88
N PHE A 13 6.38 1.35 9.29
CA PHE A 13 5.26 2.05 8.67
C PHE A 13 5.55 2.50 7.23
N GLN A 14 6.79 2.92 6.95
CA GLN A 14 7.18 3.41 5.63
C GLN A 14 7.21 2.29 4.58
N GLU A 15 7.72 1.11 4.95
CA GLU A 15 7.71 -0.06 4.08
C GLU A 15 6.29 -0.57 3.83
N ARG A 16 5.43 -0.54 4.86
CA ARG A 16 4.02 -0.93 4.74
C ARG A 16 3.20 0.06 3.90
N GLU A 17 3.46 1.36 4.02
CA GLU A 17 2.86 2.38 3.15
C GLU A 17 3.28 2.16 1.68
N SER A 18 4.57 1.95 1.45
CA SER A 18 5.11 1.69 0.11
C SER A 18 4.54 0.40 -0.50
N TYR A 19 4.35 -0.63 0.33
CA TYR A 19 3.61 -1.82 -0.07
C TYR A 19 2.17 -1.49 -0.43
N ASP A 20 1.43 -0.78 0.43
CA ASP A 20 0.00 -0.49 0.25
C ASP A 20 -0.31 0.40 -0.97
N MET A 21 0.58 1.33 -1.28
CA MET A 21 0.34 2.35 -2.30
C MET A 21 0.98 2.04 -3.65
N LEU A 22 2.16 1.43 -3.65
CA LEU A 22 2.95 1.14 -4.86
C LEU A 22 3.07 -0.36 -5.15
N GLY A 23 2.66 -1.23 -4.22
CA GLY A 23 2.77 -2.68 -4.39
C GLY A 23 4.20 -3.21 -4.34
N ILE A 24 5.10 -2.53 -3.62
CA ILE A 24 6.49 -2.95 -3.47
C ILE A 24 6.57 -4.03 -2.37
N SER A 25 7.04 -5.23 -2.73
CA SER A 25 7.18 -6.33 -1.79
C SER A 25 8.54 -6.32 -1.08
N TYR A 26 8.50 -6.37 0.25
CA TYR A 26 9.67 -6.40 1.12
C TYR A 26 9.89 -7.79 1.74
N ASP A 27 11.03 -8.39 1.44
CA ASP A 27 11.45 -9.69 1.96
C ASP A 27 11.94 -9.54 3.40
N ASN A 28 11.62 -10.50 4.28
CA ASN A 28 11.94 -10.50 5.71
C ASN A 28 11.26 -9.42 6.59
N HIS A 29 10.21 -8.75 6.12
CA HIS A 29 9.43 -7.86 6.97
C HIS A 29 8.43 -8.67 7.84
N PRO A 30 8.42 -8.52 9.19
CA PRO A 30 7.56 -9.33 10.06
C PRO A 30 6.04 -9.16 9.86
N ARG A 31 5.57 -8.02 9.32
CA ARG A 31 4.14 -7.74 9.19
C ARG A 31 3.83 -6.85 7.98
N LEU A 32 4.10 -7.37 6.78
CA LEU A 32 3.74 -6.70 5.54
C LEU A 32 2.22 -6.80 5.29
N LYS A 33 1.48 -5.81 5.78
CA LYS A 33 0.04 -5.65 5.56
C LYS A 33 -0.27 -4.20 5.23
N ARG A 34 -1.37 -4.00 4.50
CA ARG A 34 -1.96 -2.68 4.21
C ARG A 34 -2.26 -1.92 5.50
N ILE A 35 -2.17 -0.59 5.43
CA ILE A 35 -2.38 0.30 6.60
C ILE A 35 -3.30 1.48 6.29
N LEU A 36 -3.24 2.02 5.08
CA LEU A 36 -4.03 3.18 4.65
C LEU A 36 -5.30 2.71 3.95
N MET A 37 -5.19 1.67 3.11
CA MET A 37 -6.32 1.13 2.37
C MET A 37 -6.98 -0.04 3.09
N PRO A 38 -8.28 -0.27 2.83
CA PRO A 38 -8.98 -1.46 3.31
C PRO A 38 -8.25 -2.75 2.90
N GLU A 39 -8.28 -3.77 3.75
CA GLU A 39 -7.63 -5.06 3.44
C GLU A 39 -8.20 -5.70 2.16
N SER A 40 -9.48 -5.45 1.84
CA SER A 40 -10.17 -5.92 0.64
C SER A 40 -9.87 -5.15 -0.64
N TRP A 41 -9.09 -4.06 -0.59
CA TRP A 41 -8.81 -3.24 -1.77
C TRP A 41 -8.05 -4.03 -2.84
N ILE A 42 -8.28 -3.73 -4.12
CA ILE A 42 -7.60 -4.43 -5.22
C ILE A 42 -6.88 -3.37 -6.06
N GLY A 43 -5.56 -3.55 -6.22
CA GLY A 43 -4.69 -2.59 -6.90
C GLY A 43 -3.89 -1.70 -5.95
N TRP A 44 -3.19 -0.74 -6.54
CA TRP A 44 -2.16 0.09 -5.91
C TRP A 44 -2.38 1.56 -6.32
N PRO A 45 -2.99 2.40 -5.48
CA PRO A 45 -3.53 3.71 -5.89
C PRO A 45 -2.50 4.71 -6.47
N LEU A 46 -1.26 4.68 -5.98
CA LEU A 46 -0.22 5.64 -6.39
C LEU A 46 0.52 5.22 -7.67
N ARG A 47 0.17 4.07 -8.26
CA ARG A 47 0.72 3.63 -9.54
C ARG A 47 0.14 4.44 -10.69
N LYS A 48 0.97 4.73 -11.70
CA LYS A 48 0.54 5.49 -12.89
C LYS A 48 -0.44 4.71 -13.78
N ASP A 49 -0.39 3.39 -13.72
CA ASP A 49 -1.28 2.45 -14.39
C ASP A 49 -2.55 2.12 -13.59
N TYR A 50 -2.73 2.74 -12.41
CA TYR A 50 -3.88 2.46 -11.57
C TYR A 50 -5.17 3.03 -12.17
N ILE A 51 -6.12 2.15 -12.47
CA ILE A 51 -7.48 2.51 -12.87
C ILE A 51 -8.33 2.51 -11.61
N THR A 52 -8.75 3.70 -11.17
CA THR A 52 -9.69 3.86 -10.06
C THR A 52 -10.99 3.14 -10.38
N PRO A 53 -11.45 2.20 -9.54
CA PRO A 53 -12.75 1.58 -9.73
C PRO A 53 -13.85 2.64 -9.61
N ASN A 54 -14.94 2.43 -10.35
CA ASN A 54 -16.06 3.36 -10.39
C ASN A 54 -16.97 3.12 -9.17
N PHE A 55 -16.52 3.58 -8.00
CA PHE A 55 -17.27 3.51 -6.75
C PHE A 55 -18.33 4.60 -6.69
N TYR A 56 -19.56 4.26 -6.29
CA TYR A 56 -20.66 5.22 -6.09
C TYR A 56 -20.28 6.37 -5.13
N GLU A 57 -19.44 6.08 -4.13
CA GLU A 57 -18.97 7.04 -3.12
C GLU A 57 -18.00 8.09 -3.67
N ILE A 58 -17.39 7.83 -4.83
CA ILE A 58 -16.39 8.69 -5.48
C ILE A 58 -17.00 9.39 -6.71
N GLN A 59 -18.27 9.09 -7.05
CA GLN A 59 -18.98 9.75 -8.14
C GLN A 59 -19.37 11.17 -7.72
N ASP A 60 -19.26 12.10 -8.68
CA ASP A 60 -19.58 13.50 -8.44
C ASP A 60 -21.06 13.65 -8.09
N ALA A 61 -21.36 14.38 -7.02
CA ALA A 61 -22.71 14.60 -6.53
C ALA A 61 -23.39 15.69 -7.38
N HIS A 62 -23.72 15.36 -8.62
CA HIS A 62 -24.52 16.21 -9.49
C HIS A 62 -26.03 16.06 -9.24
#